data_AF-A0A924ZX47-F1
#
_entry.id   AF-A0A924ZX47-F1
#
_cell.length_a   1.000
_cell.length_b   1.000
_cell.length_c   1.000
_cell.angle_alpha   90.00
_cell.angle_beta   90.00
_cell.angle_gamma   90.00
#
_symmetry.space_group_name_H-M   'P 1'
#
loop_
_entity.id
_entity.type
_entity.pdbx_description
1 polymer ?
#
loop_
_entity_poly.entity_id
_entity_poly.type
_entity_poly.pdbx_seq_one_letter_code
_entity_poly.pdbx_strand_id
1 'polypeptide(L)'
;MGKKFKILDLRPTQFAVGMMEVDEKIKQVLSFKKKELKSYIAESIVPVVRGPNGQLYVVDKHHFLCVCYHLGIRKVNVEIIKDFHSDDMSYAQFWKWMHKTRHAYPFCQFGEGPRKEFYLPRDIRGLADDPYRSIAWFVRKSGAFENTS
;
A
#
# COMPACT_ATOMS: atom_id res chain seq x y z
N MET A 1 -9.41 -16.65 8.48
CA MET A 1 -10.20 -15.41 8.24
C MET A 1 -9.34 -14.24 8.73
N GLY A 2 -8.89 -13.35 7.84
CA GLY A 2 -7.96 -12.27 8.20
C GLY A 2 -8.53 -11.32 9.25
N LYS A 3 -7.68 -10.76 10.12
CA LYS A 3 -8.09 -9.75 11.09
C LYS A 3 -8.37 -8.43 10.36
N LYS A 4 -9.43 -7.71 10.78
CA LYS A 4 -9.80 -6.42 10.20
C LYS A 4 -9.13 -5.28 10.95
N PHE A 5 -8.43 -4.40 10.23
CA PHE A 5 -7.76 -3.22 10.79
C PHE A 5 -8.34 -1.95 10.18
N LYS A 6 -8.30 -0.83 10.94
CA LYS A 6 -8.63 0.47 10.36
C LYS A 6 -7.55 0.85 9.36
N ILE A 7 -7.95 1.37 8.21
CA ILE A 7 -7.00 1.78 7.16
C ILE A 7 -6.00 2.83 7.69
N LEU A 8 -6.48 3.76 8.52
CA LEU A 8 -5.66 4.83 9.08
C LEU A 8 -4.69 4.38 10.19
N ASP A 9 -4.79 3.13 10.65
CA ASP A 9 -3.83 2.55 11.61
C ASP A 9 -2.66 1.85 10.87
N LEU A 10 -2.71 1.76 9.53
CA LEU A 10 -1.70 1.12 8.70
C LEU A 10 -0.66 2.13 8.20
N ARG A 11 0.63 1.77 8.32
CA ARG A 11 1.76 2.61 7.92
C ARG A 11 2.20 2.31 6.48
N PRO A 12 2.12 3.26 5.54
CA PRO A 12 2.68 3.08 4.21
C PRO A 12 4.20 2.87 4.25
N THR A 13 4.72 2.20 3.22
CA THR A 13 6.16 1.94 3.01
C THR A 13 6.66 2.56 1.70
N GLN A 14 5.84 3.42 1.09
CA GLN A 14 6.15 4.23 -0.09
C GLN A 14 5.66 5.66 0.13
N PHE A 15 6.25 6.64 -0.56
CA PHE A 15 5.85 8.05 -0.44
C PHE A 15 4.72 8.44 -1.38
N ALA A 16 4.59 7.78 -2.53
CA ALA A 16 3.69 8.20 -3.58
C ALA A 16 2.92 7.03 -4.19
N VAL A 17 1.76 7.31 -4.74
CA VAL A 17 0.94 6.41 -5.57
C VAL A 17 0.54 7.16 -6.84
N GLY A 18 0.21 6.43 -7.90
CA GLY A 18 -0.41 7.06 -9.07
C GLY A 18 -1.89 7.33 -8.80
N MET A 19 -2.27 8.59 -8.56
CA MET A 19 -3.65 8.94 -8.20
C MET A 19 -4.62 8.75 -9.36
N MET A 20 -4.19 8.88 -10.62
CA MET A 20 -5.08 8.58 -11.76
C MET A 20 -5.46 7.09 -11.80
N GLU A 21 -4.54 6.19 -11.44
CA GLU A 21 -4.87 4.76 -11.27
C GLU A 21 -5.87 4.56 -10.13
N VAL A 22 -5.73 5.30 -9.03
CA VAL A 22 -6.69 5.27 -7.91
C VAL A 22 -8.07 5.72 -8.38
N ASP A 23 -8.17 6.84 -9.10
CA ASP A 23 -9.43 7.38 -9.61
C ASP A 23 -10.13 6.44 -10.59
N GLU A 24 -9.36 5.80 -11.48
CA GLU A 24 -9.90 4.82 -12.43
C GLU A 24 -10.44 3.57 -11.71
N LYS A 25 -9.73 3.10 -10.68
CA LYS A 25 -10.23 2.01 -9.82
C LYS A 25 -11.46 2.43 -9.02
N ILE A 26 -11.53 3.68 -8.54
CA ILE A 26 -12.72 4.21 -7.86
C ILE A 26 -13.92 4.17 -8.81
N LYS A 27 -13.78 4.68 -10.04
CA LYS A 27 -14.85 4.63 -11.06
C LYS A 27 -15.33 3.21 -11.32
N GLN A 28 -14.40 2.26 -11.46
CA GLN A 28 -14.71 0.84 -11.63
C GLN A 28 -15.47 0.27 -10.42
N VAL A 29 -15.03 0.58 -9.19
CA VAL A 29 -15.67 0.05 -7.98
C VAL A 29 -17.05 0.70 -7.74
N LEU A 30 -17.25 1.95 -8.15
CA LEU A 30 -18.56 2.61 -8.08
C LEU A 30 -19.61 1.95 -8.99
N SER A 31 -19.21 1.27 -10.06
CA SER A 31 -20.14 0.50 -10.90
C SER A 31 -20.49 -0.88 -10.33
N PHE A 32 -19.87 -1.30 -9.23
CA PHE A 32 -20.11 -2.62 -8.63
C PHE A 32 -21.47 -2.69 -7.94
N LYS A 33 -22.17 -3.81 -8.14
CA LYS A 33 -23.30 -4.21 -7.30
C LYS A 33 -22.79 -4.57 -5.91
N LYS A 34 -23.71 -4.57 -4.93
CA LYS A 34 -23.40 -4.87 -3.52
C LYS A 34 -22.61 -6.17 -3.31
N LYS A 35 -22.91 -7.22 -4.08
CA LYS A 35 -22.18 -8.51 -4.02
C LYS A 35 -20.74 -8.37 -4.51
N GLU A 36 -20.52 -7.68 -5.62
CA GLU A 36 -19.22 -7.45 -6.23
C GLU A 36 -18.34 -6.58 -5.33
N LEU A 37 -18.90 -5.51 -4.74
CA LEU A 37 -18.20 -4.68 -3.77
C LEU A 37 -17.76 -5.49 -2.53
N LYS A 38 -18.66 -6.35 -2.03
CA LYS A 38 -18.34 -7.22 -0.89
C LYS A 38 -17.20 -8.19 -1.23
N SER A 39 -17.23 -8.80 -2.41
CA SER A 39 -16.16 -9.68 -2.92
C SER A 39 -14.84 -8.92 -3.06
N TYR A 40 -14.85 -7.76 -3.72
CA TYR A 40 -13.68 -6.90 -3.91
C TYR A 40 -12.95 -6.59 -2.61
N ILE A 41 -13.69 -6.23 -1.55
CA ILE A 41 -13.13 -5.94 -0.23
C ILE A 41 -12.68 -7.23 0.48
N ALA A 42 -13.44 -8.31 0.36
CA ALA A 42 -13.17 -9.56 1.08
C ALA A 42 -11.92 -10.28 0.54
N GLU A 43 -11.77 -10.32 -0.78
CA GLU A 43 -10.67 -10.99 -1.50
C GLU A 43 -9.35 -10.20 -1.41
N SER A 44 -9.45 -8.89 -1.18
CA SER A 44 -8.29 -8.01 -1.04
C SER A 44 -7.68 -8.06 0.37
N ILE A 45 -6.88 -9.09 0.63
CA ILE A 45 -6.05 -9.20 1.83
C ILE A 45 -4.83 -8.30 1.67
N VAL A 46 -4.64 -7.34 2.58
CA VAL A 46 -3.51 -6.41 2.57
C VAL A 46 -2.33 -7.01 3.34
N PRO A 47 -1.20 -7.31 2.69
CA PRO A 47 -0.04 -7.84 3.37
C PRO A 47 0.66 -6.73 4.16
N VAL A 48 1.02 -7.04 5.40
CA VAL A 48 1.77 -6.12 6.28
C VAL A 48 2.92 -6.84 6.97
N VAL A 49 3.94 -6.07 7.32
CA VAL A 49 4.98 -6.49 8.25
C VAL A 49 4.76 -5.75 9.57
N ARG A 50 4.78 -6.48 10.69
CA ARG A 50 4.69 -5.87 12.01
C ARG A 50 6.09 -5.50 12.50
N GLY A 51 6.32 -4.21 12.74
CA GLY A 51 7.61 -3.69 13.21
C GLY A 51 7.82 -3.88 14.72
N PRO A 52 9.03 -3.57 15.23
CA PRO A 52 9.39 -3.79 16.64
C PRO A 52 8.51 -3.01 17.62
N ASN A 53 8.05 -1.82 17.23
CA ASN A 53 7.09 -1.01 18.00
C ASN A 53 5.63 -1.47 17.88
N GLY A 54 5.38 -2.64 17.27
CA GLY A 54 4.04 -3.21 17.07
C GLY A 54 3.22 -2.57 15.95
N GLN A 55 3.74 -1.57 15.24
CA GLN A 55 3.06 -0.91 14.11
C GLN A 55 3.00 -1.85 12.89
N LEU A 56 1.95 -1.72 12.09
CA LEU A 56 1.75 -2.52 10.87
C LEU A 56 2.15 -1.71 9.63
N TYR A 57 3.17 -2.18 8.94
CA TYR A 57 3.73 -1.57 7.74
C TYR A 57 3.20 -2.27 6.50
N VAL A 58 2.46 -1.54 5.66
CA VAL A 58 1.85 -2.01 4.41
C VAL A 58 2.94 -2.23 3.38
N VAL A 59 3.14 -3.47 2.94
CA VAL A 59 4.19 -3.80 1.96
C VAL A 59 3.66 -3.87 0.52
N ASP A 60 2.35 -3.98 0.35
CA ASP A 60 1.70 -3.95 -0.96
C ASP A 60 0.24 -3.48 -0.82
N LYS A 61 -0.40 -3.16 -1.95
CA LYS A 61 -1.80 -2.75 -2.09
C LYS A 61 -2.12 -1.33 -1.61
N HIS A 62 -1.16 -0.39 -1.68
CA HIS A 62 -1.40 1.02 -1.33
C HIS A 62 -2.50 1.66 -2.18
N HIS A 63 -2.59 1.37 -3.48
CA HIS A 63 -3.70 1.84 -4.31
C HIS A 63 -5.05 1.32 -3.85
N PHE A 64 -5.15 0.03 -3.47
CA PHE A 64 -6.39 -0.53 -2.93
C PHE A 64 -6.80 0.16 -1.62
N LEU A 65 -5.84 0.42 -0.72
CA LEU A 65 -6.12 1.18 0.50
C LEU A 65 -6.60 2.60 0.20
N CYS A 66 -6.00 3.27 -0.79
CA CYS A 66 -6.45 4.58 -1.25
C CYS A 66 -7.88 4.51 -1.78
N VAL A 67 -8.20 3.56 -2.65
CA VAL A 67 -9.56 3.34 -3.19
C VAL A 67 -10.56 3.13 -2.04
N CYS A 68 -10.26 2.22 -1.11
CA CYS A 68 -11.12 1.97 0.04
C CYS A 68 -11.33 3.22 0.90
N TYR A 69 -10.27 3.98 1.16
CA TYR A 69 -10.36 5.21 1.94
C TYR A 69 -11.26 6.25 1.27
N HIS A 70 -11.06 6.52 -0.03
CA HIS A 70 -11.86 7.49 -0.78
C HIS A 70 -13.33 7.06 -0.91
N LEU A 71 -13.61 5.76 -0.95
CA LEU A 71 -14.97 5.21 -0.92
C LEU A 71 -15.60 5.14 0.49
N GLY A 72 -14.91 5.65 1.52
CA GLY A 72 -15.41 5.66 2.89
C GLY A 72 -15.33 4.31 3.62
N ILE A 73 -14.72 3.28 3.02
CA ILE A 73 -14.49 1.99 3.66
C ILE A 73 -13.41 2.18 4.73
N ARG A 74 -13.76 1.90 5.99
CA ARG A 74 -12.87 2.22 7.13
C ARG A 74 -11.95 1.08 7.54
N LYS A 75 -12.32 -0.18 7.24
CA LYS A 75 -11.59 -1.37 7.68
C LYS A 75 -11.34 -2.33 6.52
N VAL A 76 -10.16 -2.94 6.51
CA VAL A 76 -9.72 -3.91 5.50
C VAL A 76 -9.19 -5.18 6.16
N ASN A 77 -9.18 -6.28 5.42
CA ASN A 77 -8.56 -7.53 5.86
C ASN A 77 -7.04 -7.41 5.72
N VAL A 78 -6.31 -7.79 6.76
CA VAL A 78 -4.85 -7.74 6.78
C VAL A 78 -4.29 -9.12 7.09
N GLU A 79 -3.14 -9.42 6.48
CA GLU A 79 -2.30 -10.57 6.79
C GLU A 79 -0.91 -10.09 7.20
N ILE A 80 -0.44 -10.55 8.36
CA ILE A 80 0.91 -10.28 8.84
C ILE A 80 1.83 -11.32 8.21
N ILE A 81 2.61 -10.91 7.21
CA ILE A 81 3.54 -11.83 6.51
C ILE A 81 4.84 -12.05 7.29
N LYS A 82 5.16 -11.12 8.20
CA LYS A 82 6.31 -11.20 9.10
C LYS A 82 6.04 -10.35 10.36
N ASP A 83 6.36 -10.90 11.52
CA ASP A 83 6.23 -10.22 12.81
C ASP A 83 7.61 -10.05 13.46
N PHE A 84 8.00 -8.81 13.74
CA PHE A 84 9.23 -8.44 14.45
C PHE A 84 8.94 -7.79 15.82
N HIS A 85 7.69 -7.76 16.28
CA HIS A 85 7.32 -7.10 17.52
C HIS A 85 7.90 -7.79 18.77
N SER A 86 8.00 -9.11 18.71
CA SER A 86 8.57 -9.93 19.78
C SER A 86 10.07 -10.14 19.65
N ASP A 87 10.68 -9.63 18.58
CA ASP A 87 12.12 -9.72 18.34
C ASP A 87 12.81 -8.55 19.06
N ASP A 88 13.99 -8.77 19.63
CA ASP A 88 14.87 -7.71 20.17
C ASP A 88 15.54 -6.91 19.03
N MET A 89 14.75 -6.58 18.01
CA MET A 89 15.18 -5.93 16.78
C MET A 89 15.03 -4.42 16.94
N SER A 90 16.14 -3.70 16.79
CA SER A 90 16.10 -2.23 16.74
C SER A 90 15.36 -1.71 15.50
N TYR A 91 14.85 -0.48 15.58
CA TYR A 91 14.22 0.20 14.45
C TYR A 91 15.13 0.27 13.21
N ALA A 92 16.43 0.48 13.39
CA ALA A 92 17.40 0.52 12.30
C ALA A 92 17.59 -0.85 11.63
N GLN A 93 17.66 -1.94 12.41
CA GLN A 93 17.74 -3.30 11.87
C GLN A 93 16.46 -3.67 11.11
N PHE A 94 15.30 -3.26 11.63
CA PHE A 94 14.02 -3.45 10.95
C PHE A 94 14.00 -2.81 9.56
N TRP A 95 14.38 -1.54 9.43
CA TRP A 95 14.41 -0.88 8.12
C TRP A 95 15.49 -1.42 7.19
N LYS A 96 16.65 -1.81 7.72
CA LYS A 96 17.66 -2.53 6.93
C LYS A 96 17.09 -3.83 6.34
N TRP A 97 16.28 -4.56 7.11
CA TRP A 97 15.58 -5.73 6.60
C TRP A 97 14.54 -5.36 5.54
N MET A 98 13.67 -4.37 5.80
CA MET A 98 12.64 -3.90 4.86
C MET A 98 13.22 -3.50 3.50
N HIS A 99 14.37 -2.82 3.47
CA HIS A 99 15.06 -2.49 2.22
C HIS A 99 15.66 -3.71 1.55
N LYS A 100 16.35 -4.59 2.30
CA LYS A 100 16.98 -5.80 1.77
C LYS A 100 15.96 -6.73 1.12
N THR A 101 14.76 -6.82 1.67
CA THR A 101 13.66 -7.67 1.18
C THR A 101 12.72 -6.97 0.19
N ARG A 102 13.02 -5.72 -0.20
CA ARG A 102 12.20 -4.91 -1.13
C ARG A 102 10.75 -4.70 -0.65
N HIS A 103 10.53 -4.68 0.67
CA HIS A 103 9.24 -4.38 1.29
C HIS A 103 8.99 -2.90 1.53
N ALA A 104 9.92 -2.04 1.13
CA ALA A 104 9.77 -0.59 1.16
C ALA A 104 10.28 0.03 -0.13
N TYR A 105 9.55 1.04 -0.62
CA TYR A 105 9.89 1.81 -1.80
C TYR A 105 9.92 3.31 -1.46
N PRO A 106 10.99 3.77 -0.78
CA PRO A 106 11.07 5.12 -0.22
C PRO A 106 11.52 6.18 -1.26
N PHE A 107 10.96 6.14 -2.48
CA PHE A 107 11.19 7.15 -3.51
C PHE A 107 10.03 8.15 -3.52
N CYS A 108 10.33 9.44 -3.67
CA CYS A 108 9.29 10.46 -3.79
C CYS A 108 8.60 10.41 -5.16
N GLN A 109 7.58 11.25 -5.33
CA GLN A 109 6.77 11.35 -6.54
C GLN A 109 7.52 11.75 -7.82
N PHE A 110 8.76 12.24 -7.69
CA PHE A 110 9.62 12.59 -8.83
C PHE A 110 10.70 11.52 -9.10
N GLY A 111 10.63 10.37 -8.42
CA GLY A 111 11.62 9.31 -8.53
C GLY A 111 12.90 9.56 -7.74
N GLU A 112 12.97 10.61 -6.91
CA GLU A 112 14.14 10.86 -6.07
C GLU A 112 14.11 10.00 -4.81
N GLY A 113 15.21 9.29 -4.55
CA GLY A 113 15.35 8.46 -3.36
C GLY A 113 16.54 7.50 -3.46
N PRO A 114 16.69 6.58 -2.50
CA PRO A 114 15.80 6.37 -1.35
C PRO A 114 15.89 7.52 -0.33
N ARG A 115 14.74 8.06 0.09
CA ARG A 115 14.65 9.03 1.20
C ARG A 115 14.61 8.29 2.53
N LYS A 116 14.91 9.01 3.62
CA LYS A 116 14.88 8.43 4.97
C LYS A 116 13.45 8.01 5.34
N GLU A 117 13.34 6.80 5.88
CA GLU A 117 12.12 6.11 6.28
C GLU A 117 11.26 6.90 7.26
N PHE A 118 11.87 7.75 8.09
CA PHE A 118 11.15 8.56 9.06
C PHE A 118 10.25 9.61 8.41
N TYR A 119 10.51 9.97 7.16
CA TYR A 119 9.68 10.88 6.39
C TYR A 119 8.45 10.21 5.79
N LEU A 120 8.37 8.86 5.81
CA LEU A 120 7.22 8.15 5.27
C LEU A 120 5.92 8.65 5.92
N PRO A 121 4.84 8.76 5.15
CA PRO A 121 3.60 9.28 5.66
C PRO A 121 3.06 8.40 6.79
N ARG A 122 2.37 9.04 7.74
CA ARG A 122 1.83 8.32 8.91
C ARG A 122 0.76 7.31 8.53
N ASP A 123 -0.01 7.61 7.49
CA ASP A 123 -1.11 6.79 6.97
C ASP A 123 -1.30 7.14 5.48
N ILE A 124 -2.22 6.45 4.81
CA ILE A 124 -2.44 6.58 3.37
C ILE A 124 -2.83 7.99 2.89
N ARG A 125 -3.24 8.91 3.78
CA ARG A 125 -3.64 10.27 3.39
C ARG A 125 -2.44 11.13 3.02
N GLY A 126 -1.25 10.76 3.48
CA GLY A 126 -0.01 11.46 3.19
C GLY A 126 0.73 10.95 1.96
N LEU A 127 0.14 10.02 1.19
CA LEU A 127 0.74 9.57 -0.06
C LEU A 127 0.61 10.67 -1.12
N ALA A 128 1.74 11.05 -1.73
CA ALA A 128 1.78 12.00 -2.83
C ALA A 128 1.29 11.35 -4.14
N ASP A 129 0.88 12.19 -5.10
CA ASP A 129 0.61 11.73 -6.46
C ASP A 129 1.90 11.68 -7.28
N ASP A 130 2.19 10.51 -7.85
CA ASP A 130 3.22 10.31 -8.87
C ASP A 130 2.56 10.16 -10.25
N PRO A 131 2.60 11.20 -11.11
CA PRO A 131 1.97 11.14 -12.42
C PRO A 131 2.67 10.15 -13.37
N TYR A 132 3.99 9.96 -13.24
CA TYR A 132 4.73 9.00 -14.05
C TYR A 132 4.34 7.56 -13.71
N ARG A 133 4.08 7.29 -12.43
CA ARG A 133 3.53 6.00 -11.99
C ARG A 133 2.19 5.71 -12.64
N SER A 134 1.34 6.73 -12.76
CA SER A 134 0.04 6.63 -13.44
C SER A 134 0.20 6.36 -14.94
N ILE A 135 1.12 7.06 -15.61
CA ILE A 135 1.41 6.84 -17.05
C ILE A 135 1.88 5.40 -17.28
N ALA A 136 2.83 4.91 -16.47
CA ALA A 136 3.31 3.54 -16.57
C ALA A 136 2.16 2.52 -16.44
N TRP A 137 1.19 2.81 -15.56
CA TRP A 137 -0.01 1.99 -15.45
C TRP A 137 -0.88 2.01 -16.70
N PHE A 138 -1.13 3.18 -17.30
CA PHE A 138 -1.92 3.30 -18.52
C PHE A 138 -1.26 2.60 -19.71
N VAL A 139 0.06 2.76 -19.87
CA VAL A 139 0.85 2.11 -20.92
C VAL A 139 0.81 0.58 -20.78
N ARG A 140 0.86 0.07 -19.55
CA ARG A 140 0.64 -1.35 -19.26
C ARG A 140 -0.79 -1.77 -19.61
N LYS A 141 -1.79 -0.99 -19.22
CA LYS A 141 -3.22 -1.26 -19.51
C LYS A 141 -3.51 -1.28 -21.02
N SER A 142 -2.77 -0.52 -21.83
CA SER A 142 -2.86 -0.56 -23.29
C SER A 142 -2.06 -1.71 -23.94
N GLY A 143 -1.45 -2.60 -23.16
CA GLY A 143 -0.77 -3.80 -23.65
C GLY A 143 0.65 -3.56 -24.16
N ALA A 144 1.28 -2.42 -23.87
CA ALA A 144 2.63 -2.13 -24.36
C ALA A 144 3.74 -2.87 -23.60
N PHE A 145 3.45 -3.38 -22.40
CA PHE A 145 4.31 -4.30 -21.65
C PHE A 145 3.49 -5.11 -20.63
N GLU A 146 4.05 -6.23 -20.18
CA GLU A 146 3.44 -7.10 -19.15
C GLU A 146 4.17 -6.98 -17.81
N ASN A 147 3.58 -7.52 -16.74
CA ASN A 147 4.33 -7.69 -15.49
C ASN A 147 5.48 -8.66 -15.74
N THR A 148 6.68 -8.28 -15.36
CA THR A 148 7.80 -9.23 -15.29
C THR A 148 7.47 -10.27 -14.23
N SER A 149 7.51 -11.54 -14.61
CA SER A 149 7.26 -12.71 -13.76
C SER A 149 8.25 -12.83 -12.61
#